data_AF-A0A9W9D6B5-F1
#
_entry.id   AF-A0A9W9D6B5-F1
#
_cell.length_a   1.000
_cell.length_b   1.000
_cell.length_c   1.000
_cell.angle_alpha   90.00
_cell.angle_beta   90.00
_cell.angle_gamma   90.00
#
_symmetry.space_group_name_H-M   'P 1'
#
loop_
_entity.id
_entity.type
_entity.pdbx_description
1 polymer ?
#
loop_
_entity_poly.entity_id
_entity_poly.type
_entity_poly.pdbx_seq_one_letter_code
_entity_poly.pdbx_strand_id
1 'polypeptide(L)'
;MPPIRKVIRPTFEQPAKRTTLRKAKNVKTVHEDSDDEDDAIFDAGDEQSSPNSSPDSNLILSSNVLKRAERILDPGNPDHAKLIAAATKDGSEYYDSDADELPGNVKGTNRPHLFRNVKWGSLATDYSNPGDFMAEPEFTQFVPGRFELLPDGTASDQKKKLIIKLTDKQHRQRIFLNPPPRDWNNQDAITALNKRTVQQIRRNTSVRFRGVVEPYVKDEREWILAHLTDGKPTNGWKKFVNAFNREFEGKTLNGCSATRPERSHSSLTKEVERFGDMYSKGVVPKTVS
;
A
#
# COMPACT_ATOMS: atom_id res chain seq x y z
N MET A 1 -1.01 -36.14 80.86
CA MET A 1 -1.50 -35.49 79.62
C MET A 1 -0.46 -34.48 79.19
N PRO A 2 -0.09 -34.28 77.90
CA PRO A 2 -0.81 -34.54 76.64
C PRO A 2 0.00 -35.42 75.63
N PRO A 3 -0.50 -35.67 74.40
CA PRO A 3 -0.35 -36.98 73.73
C PRO A 3 0.71 -37.06 72.62
N ILE A 4 1.17 -38.30 72.44
CA ILE A 4 2.01 -38.83 71.36
C ILE A 4 1.30 -38.64 70.00
N ARG A 5 1.90 -37.83 69.11
CA ARG A 5 1.44 -37.72 67.72
C ARG A 5 1.90 -38.93 66.92
N LYS A 6 0.91 -39.67 66.39
CA LYS A 6 1.11 -40.81 65.49
C LYS A 6 1.54 -40.35 64.10
N VAL A 7 2.56 -41.02 63.60
CA VAL A 7 3.06 -40.95 62.22
C VAL A 7 2.06 -41.65 61.30
N ILE A 8 1.58 -40.96 60.26
CA ILE A 8 0.81 -41.55 59.17
C ILE A 8 1.70 -41.54 57.93
N ARG A 9 2.08 -42.73 57.46
CA ARG A 9 2.68 -42.96 56.14
C ARG A 9 1.56 -43.11 55.11
N PRO A 10 1.63 -42.44 53.94
CA PRO A 10 0.85 -42.85 52.79
C PRO A 10 1.61 -43.87 51.94
N THR A 11 0.83 -44.84 51.50
CA THR A 11 1.14 -46.12 50.87
C THR A 11 1.63 -45.96 49.43
N PHE A 12 2.57 -46.80 49.03
CA PHE A 12 2.98 -47.05 47.64
C PHE A 12 1.84 -47.70 46.84
N GLU A 13 1.50 -47.13 45.68
CA GLU A 13 0.91 -47.86 44.57
C GLU A 13 1.58 -47.43 43.24
N GLN A 14 2.36 -48.35 42.68
CA GLN A 14 2.57 -48.56 41.24
C GLN A 14 2.21 -50.03 41.00
N PRO A 15 1.87 -50.53 39.78
CA PRO A 15 2.15 -49.96 38.44
C PRO A 15 1.01 -50.12 37.40
N ALA A 16 1.10 -49.43 36.26
CA ALA A 16 0.48 -49.92 35.03
C ALA A 16 1.30 -49.52 33.79
N LYS A 17 2.01 -50.51 33.23
CA LYS A 17 2.66 -50.43 31.93
C LYS A 17 1.57 -50.46 30.85
N ARG A 18 1.53 -49.45 29.97
CA ARG A 18 0.77 -49.51 28.72
C ARG A 18 1.72 -49.43 27.54
N THR A 19 1.96 -50.60 26.97
CA THR A 19 2.56 -50.81 25.66
C THR A 19 1.47 -50.60 24.60
N THR A 20 1.63 -49.68 23.67
CA THR A 20 0.88 -49.72 22.40
C THR A 20 1.75 -49.36 21.21
N LEU A 21 1.77 -50.32 20.30
CA LEU A 21 2.26 -50.37 18.93
C LEU A 21 2.21 -49.06 18.11
N ARG A 22 3.32 -48.87 17.38
CA ARG A 22 3.41 -48.66 15.92
C ARG A 22 2.23 -47.95 15.24
N LYS A 23 2.52 -46.76 14.69
CA LYS A 23 2.09 -46.42 13.32
C LYS A 23 3.15 -45.53 12.66
N ALA A 24 3.95 -46.14 11.79
CA ALA A 24 4.71 -45.42 10.78
C ALA A 24 3.70 -44.68 9.89
N LYS A 25 3.92 -43.38 9.68
CA LYS A 25 3.14 -42.60 8.70
C LYS A 25 4.12 -42.05 7.67
N ASN A 26 3.81 -42.43 6.44
CA ASN A 26 4.53 -42.11 5.23
C ASN A 26 4.83 -40.62 5.07
N VAL A 27 6.01 -40.40 4.50
CA VAL A 27 6.42 -39.27 3.67
C VAL A 27 5.25 -38.70 2.89
N LYS A 28 5.04 -37.38 3.03
CA LYS A 28 4.51 -36.56 1.96
C LYS A 28 5.40 -35.34 1.86
N THR A 29 6.27 -35.38 0.85
CA THR A 29 6.92 -34.23 0.23
C THR A 29 5.87 -33.14 0.04
N VAL A 30 6.04 -32.02 0.76
CA VAL A 30 5.33 -30.79 0.46
C VAL A 30 6.14 -30.11 -0.63
N HIS A 31 5.52 -30.00 -1.79
CA HIS A 31 5.94 -29.18 -2.90
C HIS A 31 6.25 -27.77 -2.37
N GLU A 32 7.46 -27.28 -2.62
CA GLU A 32 7.71 -25.84 -2.70
C GLU A 32 6.96 -25.33 -3.94
N ASP A 33 5.68 -25.02 -3.77
CA ASP A 33 4.96 -24.11 -4.66
C ASP A 33 5.32 -22.69 -4.19
N SER A 34 6.43 -22.19 -4.72
CA SER A 34 6.72 -20.76 -4.75
C SER A 34 5.76 -20.12 -5.75
N ASP A 35 4.57 -19.72 -5.27
CA ASP A 35 3.69 -18.77 -5.95
C ASP A 35 4.36 -17.38 -5.92
N ASP A 36 5.40 -17.22 -6.72
CA ASP A 36 6.01 -15.94 -7.12
C ASP A 36 5.39 -15.50 -8.47
N GLU A 37 4.06 -15.40 -8.55
CA GLU A 37 3.36 -14.81 -9.69
C GLU A 37 2.31 -13.82 -9.17
N ASP A 38 2.70 -12.55 -9.08
CA ASP A 38 1.83 -11.39 -9.34
C ASP A 38 2.68 -10.11 -9.38
N ASP A 39 3.72 -10.13 -10.21
CA ASP A 39 4.30 -8.92 -10.77
C ASP A 39 3.29 -8.35 -11.79
N ALA A 40 2.27 -7.68 -11.25
CA ALA A 40 1.50 -6.71 -12.01
C ALA A 40 2.46 -5.58 -12.41
N ILE A 41 3.11 -5.76 -13.56
CA ILE A 41 3.83 -4.75 -14.31
C ILE A 41 2.91 -3.54 -14.39
N PHE A 42 3.25 -2.51 -13.63
CA PHE A 42 2.55 -1.24 -13.65
C PHE A 42 3.02 -0.51 -14.90
N ASP A 43 2.33 -0.74 -16.01
CA ASP A 43 2.55 -0.03 -17.26
C ASP A 43 2.17 1.45 -17.07
N ALA A 44 3.18 2.28 -16.86
CA ALA A 44 3.07 3.74 -16.78
C ALA A 44 2.98 4.32 -18.20
N GLY A 45 1.91 3.97 -18.91
CA GLY A 45 1.60 4.50 -20.24
C GLY A 45 1.04 5.92 -20.17
N ASP A 46 1.92 6.89 -20.41
CA ASP A 46 1.73 8.19 -21.06
C ASP A 46 0.29 8.77 -21.10
N GLU A 47 -0.10 9.53 -20.07
CA GLU A 47 -1.31 10.36 -20.08
C GLU A 47 -0.99 11.71 -20.76
N GLN A 48 -1.29 11.80 -22.06
CA GLN A 48 -1.42 13.09 -22.74
C GLN A 48 -2.64 13.84 -22.18
N SER A 49 -2.38 15.07 -21.75
CA SER A 49 -3.26 15.92 -20.96
C SER A 49 -4.47 16.43 -21.77
N SER A 50 -5.68 16.20 -21.27
CA SER A 50 -6.86 16.99 -21.64
C SER A 50 -6.94 18.23 -20.73
N PRO A 51 -6.99 19.46 -21.27
CA PRO A 51 -7.18 20.65 -20.46
C PRO A 51 -8.68 20.95 -20.36
N ASN A 52 -9.29 20.65 -19.21
CA ASN A 52 -10.39 21.39 -18.58
C ASN A 52 -11.08 20.52 -17.52
N SER A 53 -10.68 20.68 -16.27
CA SER A 53 -11.47 20.21 -15.12
C SER A 53 -11.87 21.43 -14.27
N SER A 54 -13.19 21.60 -14.10
CA SER A 54 -13.82 22.63 -13.30
C SER A 54 -13.41 22.58 -11.82
N PRO A 55 -13.44 23.70 -11.09
CA PRO A 55 -12.85 23.80 -9.76
C PRO A 55 -13.93 23.62 -8.68
N ASP A 56 -14.40 22.41 -8.37
CA ASP A 56 -15.28 22.21 -7.20
C ASP A 56 -15.36 20.74 -6.71
N SER A 57 -14.20 20.12 -6.47
CA SER A 57 -14.14 18.95 -5.60
C SER A 57 -12.91 19.04 -4.71
N ASN A 58 -13.11 19.40 -3.44
CA ASN A 58 -12.09 19.37 -2.38
C ASN A 58 -11.74 17.92 -1.98
N LEU A 59 -11.28 17.13 -2.94
CA LEU A 59 -10.44 15.97 -2.69
C LEU A 59 -9.01 16.45 -2.82
N ILE A 60 -8.40 16.78 -1.69
CA ILE A 60 -6.97 17.08 -1.60
C ILE A 60 -6.22 15.75 -1.81
N LEU A 61 -6.18 15.28 -3.05
CA LEU A 61 -4.99 14.64 -3.55
C LEU A 61 -3.98 15.78 -3.57
N SER A 62 -3.10 15.88 -2.57
CA SER A 62 -1.96 16.79 -2.57
C SER A 62 -1.19 16.59 -3.87
N SER A 63 -1.58 17.30 -4.92
CA SER A 63 -0.96 17.29 -6.23
C SER A 63 0.27 18.16 -6.06
N ASN A 64 1.38 17.53 -5.68
CA ASN A 64 2.68 18.16 -5.89
C ASN A 64 2.70 18.65 -7.34
N VAL A 65 3.02 19.94 -7.49
CA VAL A 65 3.09 20.62 -8.79
C VAL A 65 4.02 19.88 -9.76
N LEU A 66 5.02 19.17 -9.21
CA LEU A 66 6.01 18.39 -9.95
C LEU A 66 5.59 16.92 -10.11
N LYS A 67 5.79 16.38 -11.32
CA LYS A 67 5.65 14.95 -11.61
C LYS A 67 6.72 14.16 -10.85
N ARG A 68 6.48 12.86 -10.58
CA ARG A 68 7.44 12.00 -9.87
C ARG A 68 8.84 12.01 -10.52
N ALA A 69 8.93 11.98 -11.84
CA ALA A 69 10.20 11.97 -12.55
C ALA A 69 11.01 13.26 -12.32
N GLU A 70 10.32 14.40 -12.25
CA GLU A 70 10.93 15.72 -12.00
C GLU A 70 11.40 15.88 -10.54
N ARG A 71 10.87 15.04 -9.63
CA ARG A 71 11.23 15.05 -8.21
C ARG A 71 12.49 14.23 -7.90
N ILE A 72 12.96 13.41 -8.83
CA ILE A 72 14.12 12.53 -8.63
C ILE A 72 15.40 13.34 -8.86
N LEU A 73 16.24 13.42 -7.82
CA LEU A 73 17.58 14.02 -7.92
C LEU A 73 18.62 12.94 -8.17
N ASP A 74 19.34 13.08 -9.28
CA ASP A 74 20.47 12.22 -9.66
C ASP A 74 21.79 12.76 -9.09
N PRO A 75 22.48 12.05 -8.17
CA PRO A 75 23.78 12.47 -7.63
C PRO A 75 24.89 12.58 -8.68
N GLY A 76 24.77 11.91 -9.83
CA GLY A 76 25.75 11.98 -10.93
C GLY A 76 25.69 13.30 -11.71
N ASN A 77 24.58 14.03 -11.64
CA ASN A 77 24.45 15.34 -12.27
C ASN A 77 25.03 16.43 -11.33
N PRO A 78 25.98 17.27 -11.78
CA PRO A 78 26.62 18.28 -10.94
C PRO A 78 25.64 19.30 -10.34
N ASP A 79 24.55 19.63 -11.02
CA ASP A 79 23.58 20.60 -10.50
C ASP A 79 22.68 19.99 -9.43
N HIS A 80 22.25 18.74 -9.61
CA HIS A 80 21.55 17.99 -8.58
C HIS A 80 22.45 17.73 -7.37
N ALA A 81 23.73 17.41 -7.59
CA ALA A 81 24.69 17.21 -6.51
C ALA A 81 24.86 18.47 -5.65
N LYS A 82 24.88 19.67 -6.25
CA LYS A 82 24.88 20.95 -5.51
C LYS A 82 23.62 21.11 -4.67
N LEU A 83 22.44 20.80 -5.24
CA LEU A 83 21.17 20.86 -4.50
C LEU A 83 21.17 19.89 -3.31
N ILE A 84 21.61 18.65 -3.53
CA ILE A 84 21.74 17.63 -2.47
C ILE A 84 22.72 18.09 -1.39
N ALA A 85 23.85 18.69 -1.77
CA ALA A 85 24.83 19.21 -0.82
C ALA A 85 24.28 20.39 0.00
N ALA A 86 23.46 21.23 -0.60
CA ALA A 86 22.79 22.37 0.05
C ALA A 86 21.55 21.97 0.86
N ALA A 87 21.03 20.75 0.69
CA ALA A 87 19.84 20.28 1.38
C ALA A 87 20.05 20.20 2.90
N THR A 88 19.03 20.62 3.66
CA THR A 88 18.98 20.36 5.10
C THR A 88 18.85 18.86 5.34
N LYS A 89 19.90 18.24 5.89
CA LYS A 89 19.95 16.81 6.17
C LYS A 89 19.31 16.52 7.53
N ASP A 90 18.45 15.50 7.56
CA ASP A 90 17.83 15.05 8.80
C ASP A 90 18.88 14.35 9.69
N GLY A 91 18.87 14.66 10.99
CA GLY A 91 19.91 14.22 11.92
C GLY A 91 19.78 12.75 12.35
N SER A 92 20.64 12.34 13.29
CA SER A 92 20.71 10.96 13.80
C SER A 92 19.50 10.54 14.63
N GLU A 93 18.63 11.48 15.01
CA GLU A 93 17.38 11.24 15.75
C GLU A 93 16.41 10.30 15.02
N TYR A 94 16.51 10.20 13.69
CA TYR A 94 15.80 9.21 12.89
C TYR A 94 16.57 7.89 12.82
N TYR A 95 17.76 7.92 12.23
CA TYR A 95 18.74 6.83 12.22
C TYR A 95 20.11 7.41 11.84
N ASP A 96 21.21 6.78 12.20
CA ASP A 96 22.52 7.27 11.77
C ASP A 96 22.82 6.80 10.33
N SER A 97 22.97 7.74 9.39
CA SER A 97 23.18 7.42 7.97
C SER A 97 24.60 7.01 7.65
N ASP A 98 25.55 7.50 8.47
CA ASP A 98 26.98 7.26 8.34
C ASP A 98 27.45 6.05 9.18
N ALA A 99 26.61 5.57 10.10
CA ALA A 99 26.88 4.35 10.86
C ALA A 99 26.90 3.10 9.96
N ASP A 100 27.75 2.15 10.39
CA ASP A 100 27.81 0.81 9.80
C ASP A 100 26.48 0.06 9.92
N GLU A 101 26.25 -0.84 8.97
CA GLU A 101 25.09 -1.73 9.04
C GLU A 101 25.22 -2.70 10.21
N LEU A 102 24.12 -2.84 10.95
CA LEU A 102 24.01 -3.84 12.00
C LEU A 102 24.01 -5.25 11.39
N PRO A 103 24.66 -6.23 12.05
CA PRO A 103 24.68 -7.60 11.55
C PRO A 103 23.27 -8.21 11.51
N GLY A 104 23.04 -9.07 10.53
CA GLY A 104 21.80 -9.84 10.36
C GLY A 104 20.77 -9.20 9.43
N ASN A 105 19.68 -9.94 9.21
CA ASN A 105 18.63 -9.54 8.27
C ASN A 105 17.68 -8.49 8.87
N VAL A 106 17.21 -7.59 8.01
CA VAL A 106 16.20 -6.60 8.37
C VAL A 106 14.88 -7.30 8.71
N LYS A 107 14.32 -6.99 9.88
CA LYS A 107 13.08 -7.61 10.36
C LYS A 107 11.83 -7.09 9.62
N GLY A 108 10.85 -7.96 9.45
CA GLY A 108 9.51 -7.60 8.94
C GLY A 108 9.47 -7.18 7.47
N THR A 109 10.47 -7.57 6.67
CA THR A 109 10.45 -7.46 5.21
C THR A 109 10.73 -8.82 4.59
N ASN A 110 10.08 -9.09 3.46
CA ASN A 110 10.29 -10.31 2.67
C ASN A 110 11.53 -10.17 1.76
N ARG A 111 12.02 -8.94 1.55
CA ARG A 111 13.21 -8.63 0.73
C ARG A 111 14.28 -7.94 1.59
N PRO A 112 14.86 -8.61 2.61
CA PRO A 112 15.83 -7.98 3.52
C PRO A 112 17.12 -7.54 2.83
N HIS A 113 17.50 -8.20 1.73
CA HIS A 113 18.69 -7.86 0.94
C HIS A 113 18.61 -6.48 0.26
N LEU A 114 17.42 -5.87 0.13
CA LEU A 114 17.27 -4.53 -0.46
C LEU A 114 17.50 -3.38 0.54
N PHE A 115 17.48 -3.68 1.84
CA PHE A 115 17.41 -2.66 2.88
C PHE A 115 18.60 -2.77 3.84
N ARG A 116 19.00 -1.62 4.39
CA ARG A 116 20.04 -1.55 5.43
C ARG A 116 19.43 -1.92 6.77
N ASN A 117 20.15 -2.70 7.56
CA ASN A 117 19.82 -2.93 8.96
C ASN A 117 20.47 -1.81 9.79
N VAL A 118 19.70 -0.79 10.15
CA VAL A 118 20.22 0.42 10.79
C VAL A 118 19.85 0.47 12.27
N LYS A 119 20.69 1.17 13.05
CA LYS A 119 20.33 1.59 14.39
C LYS A 119 19.40 2.81 14.30
N TRP A 120 18.18 2.63 14.76
CA TRP A 120 17.20 3.71 14.83
C TRP A 120 17.52 4.69 15.97
N GLY A 121 17.24 5.97 15.73
CA GLY A 121 17.39 7.05 16.70
C GLY A 121 16.21 7.14 17.67
N SER A 122 16.21 8.18 18.51
CA SER A 122 15.22 8.36 19.59
C SER A 122 13.78 8.50 19.09
N LEU A 123 13.56 9.13 17.93
CA LEU A 123 12.21 9.34 17.37
C LEU A 123 11.49 8.04 17.00
N ALA A 124 12.24 6.96 16.77
CA ALA A 124 11.70 5.66 16.43
C ALA A 124 10.97 4.97 17.58
N THR A 125 11.17 5.44 18.81
CA THR A 125 10.54 4.91 20.03
C THR A 125 9.78 5.97 20.82
N ASP A 126 9.66 7.17 20.27
CA ASP A 126 9.10 8.31 20.99
C ASP A 126 7.57 8.41 20.84
N TYR A 127 6.88 8.09 21.94
CA TYR A 127 5.43 8.21 22.14
C TYR A 127 5.07 9.45 22.99
N SER A 128 6.02 10.32 23.33
CA SER A 128 5.80 11.42 24.28
C SER A 128 4.86 12.49 23.75
N ASN A 129 4.79 12.68 22.43
CA ASN A 129 3.92 13.66 21.78
C ASN A 129 2.73 12.97 21.06
N PRO A 130 1.52 12.98 21.65
CA PRO A 130 0.32 12.44 20.98
C PRO A 130 -0.01 13.13 19.65
N GLY A 131 0.39 14.40 19.49
CA GLY A 131 0.16 15.17 18.26
C GLY A 131 0.87 14.59 17.03
N ASP A 132 1.91 13.79 17.22
CA ASP A 132 2.61 13.10 16.13
C ASP A 132 1.79 11.91 15.57
N PHE A 133 0.79 11.42 16.29
CA PHE A 133 0.05 10.20 15.95
C PHE A 133 -1.29 10.52 15.29
N MET A 134 -1.25 10.87 14.01
CA MET A 134 -2.45 11.18 13.24
C MET A 134 -3.32 9.92 13.01
N ALA A 135 -4.62 10.02 13.26
CA ALA A 135 -5.60 8.97 12.91
C ALA A 135 -5.86 8.91 11.39
N GLU A 136 -5.79 10.07 10.75
CA GLU A 136 -5.94 10.26 9.31
C GLU A 136 -4.64 10.86 8.75
N PRO A 137 -3.56 10.08 8.65
CA PRO A 137 -2.30 10.61 8.15
C PRO A 137 -2.49 11.10 6.71
N GLU A 138 -2.07 12.33 6.45
CA GLU A 138 -1.97 12.83 5.08
C GLU A 138 -0.96 11.96 4.33
N PHE A 139 -1.38 11.46 3.17
CA PHE A 139 -0.50 10.63 2.36
C PHE A 139 0.52 11.51 1.66
N THR A 140 1.63 11.79 2.36
CA THR A 140 2.79 12.40 1.71
C THR A 140 3.26 11.46 0.61
N GLN A 141 3.42 12.01 -0.60
CA GLN A 141 3.69 11.23 -1.80
C GLN A 141 4.89 10.28 -1.62
N PHE A 142 4.86 9.19 -2.39
CA PHE A 142 5.92 8.20 -2.49
C PHE A 142 7.32 8.81 -2.49
N VAL A 143 8.23 8.17 -1.77
CA VAL A 143 9.64 8.55 -1.72
C VAL A 143 10.24 8.32 -3.10
N PRO A 144 10.74 9.36 -3.81
CA PRO A 144 11.34 9.20 -5.13
C PRO A 144 12.80 8.74 -5.07
N GLY A 145 13.47 8.98 -3.93
CA GLY A 145 14.86 8.69 -3.65
C GLY A 145 15.22 9.22 -2.26
N ARG A 146 16.51 9.29 -1.92
CA ARG A 146 16.94 9.84 -0.62
C ARG A 146 16.54 11.30 -0.45
N PHE A 147 16.73 12.07 -1.52
CA PHE A 147 16.37 13.47 -1.62
C PHE A 147 15.27 13.64 -2.66
N GLU A 148 14.42 14.62 -2.44
CA GLU A 148 13.31 14.99 -3.33
C GLU A 148 13.45 16.45 -3.72
N LEU A 149 13.31 16.75 -5.01
CA LEU A 149 13.18 18.14 -5.48
C LEU A 149 11.78 18.66 -5.15
N LEU A 150 11.73 19.79 -4.45
CA LEU A 150 10.50 20.49 -4.10
C LEU A 150 10.11 21.50 -5.18
N PRO A 151 8.85 21.94 -5.25
CA PRO A 151 8.38 22.92 -6.23
C PRO A 151 9.10 24.28 -6.17
N ASP A 152 9.69 24.62 -5.03
CA ASP A 152 10.50 25.84 -4.84
C ASP A 152 11.94 25.70 -5.38
N GLY A 153 12.29 24.54 -5.97
CA GLY A 153 13.60 24.23 -6.49
C GLY A 153 14.61 23.75 -5.45
N THR A 154 14.20 23.59 -4.18
CA THR A 154 15.08 23.09 -3.12
C THR A 154 15.04 21.56 -2.99
N ALA A 155 16.09 20.98 -2.43
CA ALA A 155 16.15 19.55 -2.14
C ALA A 155 15.80 19.27 -0.68
N SER A 156 14.94 18.27 -0.44
CA SER A 156 14.52 17.86 0.90
C SER A 156 14.92 16.41 1.18
N ASP A 157 15.55 16.18 2.33
CA ASP A 157 15.83 14.83 2.85
C ASP A 157 14.52 14.10 3.21
N GLN A 158 14.41 12.85 2.77
CA GLN A 158 13.23 12.01 2.95
C GLN A 158 13.34 11.06 4.14
N LYS A 159 14.39 11.17 4.98
CA LYS A 159 14.60 10.34 6.17
C LYS A 159 13.38 10.29 7.08
N LYS A 160 12.75 11.44 7.34
CA LYS A 160 11.56 11.54 8.16
C LYS A 160 10.39 10.66 7.70
N LYS A 161 10.25 10.40 6.39
CA LYS A 161 9.18 9.56 5.83
C LYS A 161 9.37 8.06 6.15
N LEU A 162 10.55 7.65 6.64
CA LEU A 162 10.81 6.26 7.02
C LEU A 162 10.18 5.88 8.37
N ILE A 163 9.88 6.86 9.22
CA ILE A 163 9.18 6.65 10.50
C ILE A 163 7.74 7.10 10.31
N ILE A 164 6.81 6.16 10.39
CA ILE A 164 5.38 6.44 10.29
C ILE A 164 4.78 6.34 11.68
N LYS A 165 4.31 7.46 12.20
CA LYS A 165 3.55 7.54 13.44
C LYS A 165 2.07 7.70 13.09
N LEU A 166 1.20 6.81 13.61
CA LEU A 166 -0.24 6.87 13.36
C LEU A 166 -1.05 6.34 14.53
N THR A 167 -2.32 6.73 14.59
CA THR A 167 -3.32 6.14 15.49
C THR A 167 -4.14 5.11 14.71
N ASP A 168 -4.20 3.87 15.20
CA ASP A 168 -4.92 2.79 14.52
C ASP A 168 -6.45 2.85 14.71
N LYS A 169 -7.18 1.97 14.01
CA LYS A 169 -8.64 1.80 14.11
C LYS A 169 -9.14 1.49 15.53
N GLN A 170 -8.27 1.01 16.41
CA GLN A 170 -8.55 0.72 17.82
C GLN A 170 -8.07 1.84 18.75
N HIS A 171 -7.75 3.02 18.19
CA HIS A 171 -7.23 4.19 18.89
C HIS A 171 -5.91 3.94 19.63
N ARG A 172 -5.08 3.02 19.13
CA ARG A 172 -3.74 2.76 19.67
C ARG A 172 -2.69 3.48 18.84
N GLN A 173 -1.76 4.13 19.52
CA GLN A 173 -0.59 4.74 18.91
C GLN A 173 0.36 3.67 18.38
N ARG A 174 0.83 3.84 17.14
CA ARG A 174 1.77 2.92 16.50
C ARG A 174 2.88 3.69 15.82
N ILE A 175 4.10 3.19 15.98
CA ILE A 175 5.27 3.62 15.20
C ILE A 175 5.67 2.46 14.28
N PHE A 176 5.72 2.72 12.98
CA PHE A 176 6.29 1.81 11.99
C PHE A 176 7.63 2.34 11.52
N LEU A 177 8.63 1.45 11.56
CA LEU A 177 9.98 1.72 11.12
C LEU A 177 10.21 1.05 9.78
N ASN A 178 10.43 1.85 8.75
CA ASN A 178 10.68 1.38 7.40
C ASN A 178 12.16 1.52 7.07
N PRO A 179 12.89 0.40 6.93
CA PRO A 179 14.33 0.41 6.81
C PRO A 179 14.76 1.17 5.53
N PRO A 180 15.83 1.98 5.59
CA PRO A 180 16.30 2.69 4.42
C PRO A 180 16.83 1.68 3.37
N PRO A 181 16.66 1.96 2.07
CA PRO A 181 17.31 1.20 1.01
C PRO A 181 18.83 1.13 1.21
N ARG A 182 19.45 0.00 0.81
CA ARG A 182 20.92 -0.09 0.70
C ARG A 182 21.46 0.89 -0.32
N ASP A 183 20.76 0.96 -1.44
CA ASP A 183 21.01 1.92 -2.50
C ASP A 183 19.71 2.69 -2.78
N TRP A 184 19.78 4.01 -2.63
CA TRP A 184 18.64 4.90 -2.88
C TRP A 184 18.35 5.11 -4.36
N ASN A 185 19.26 4.70 -5.25
CA ASN A 185 19.05 4.68 -6.70
C ASN A 185 18.38 3.37 -7.18
N ASN A 186 18.28 2.36 -6.31
CA ASN A 186 17.64 1.09 -6.64
C ASN A 186 16.11 1.23 -6.61
N GLN A 187 15.50 1.28 -7.79
CA GLN A 187 14.04 1.44 -7.95
C GLN A 187 13.22 0.29 -7.35
N ASP A 188 13.76 -0.93 -7.29
CA ASP A 188 13.10 -2.06 -6.64
C ASP A 188 12.97 -1.83 -5.14
N ALA A 189 14.05 -1.36 -4.50
CA ALA A 189 14.06 -1.07 -3.07
C ALA A 189 13.09 0.08 -2.74
N ILE A 190 13.08 1.13 -3.56
CA ILE A 190 12.16 2.27 -3.43
C ILE A 190 10.71 1.83 -3.62
N THR A 191 10.43 1.00 -4.62
CA THR A 191 9.08 0.47 -4.88
C THR A 191 8.60 -0.43 -3.74
N ALA A 192 9.46 -1.32 -3.23
CA ALA A 192 9.16 -2.17 -2.10
C ALA A 192 8.91 -1.36 -0.80
N LEU A 193 9.71 -0.32 -0.54
CA LEU A 193 9.53 0.61 0.57
C LEU A 193 8.16 1.30 0.49
N ASN A 194 7.86 1.90 -0.66
CA ASN A 194 6.62 2.61 -0.91
C ASN A 194 5.38 1.70 -0.79
N LYS A 195 5.44 0.48 -1.35
CA LYS A 195 4.38 -0.53 -1.17
C LYS A 195 4.17 -0.87 0.31
N ARG A 196 5.26 -1.07 1.07
CA ARG A 196 5.19 -1.38 2.50
C ARG A 196 4.53 -0.26 3.31
N THR A 197 4.96 0.98 3.11
CA THR A 197 4.39 2.18 3.75
C THR A 197 2.88 2.30 3.50
N VAL A 198 2.46 2.15 2.24
CA VAL A 198 1.03 2.15 1.87
C VAL A 198 0.26 1.05 2.59
N GLN A 199 0.78 -0.18 2.62
CA GLN A 199 0.10 -1.29 3.28
C GLN A 199 0.02 -1.11 4.79
N GLN A 200 1.03 -0.53 5.43
CA GLN A 200 1.00 -0.22 6.87
C GLN A 200 -0.13 0.75 7.19
N ILE A 201 -0.21 1.88 6.48
CA ILE A 201 -1.29 2.85 6.67
C ILE A 201 -2.64 2.19 6.38
N ARG A 202 -2.83 1.54 5.22
CA ARG A 202 -4.08 0.88 4.81
C ARG A 202 -4.63 -0.11 5.85
N ARG A 203 -3.75 -0.95 6.42
CA ARG A 203 -4.16 -2.00 7.35
C ARG A 203 -4.58 -1.41 8.69
N ASN A 204 -3.91 -0.34 9.13
CA ASN A 204 -4.08 0.22 10.47
C ASN A 204 -5.06 1.40 10.56
N THR A 205 -5.29 2.15 9.48
CA THR A 205 -6.18 3.33 9.48
C THR A 205 -7.39 3.14 8.55
N SER A 206 -8.39 4.00 8.68
CA SER A 206 -9.54 4.09 7.75
C SER A 206 -9.20 4.82 6.43
N VAL A 207 -8.00 5.41 6.34
CA VAL A 207 -7.57 6.21 5.20
C VAL A 207 -7.52 5.35 3.93
N ARG A 208 -8.17 5.85 2.88
CA ARG A 208 -8.14 5.26 1.54
C ARG A 208 -7.22 6.09 0.64
N PHE A 209 -6.31 5.43 -0.06
CA PHE A 209 -5.35 6.05 -0.98
C PHE A 209 -5.96 6.56 -2.27
N ARG A 210 -7.15 6.06 -2.60
CA ARG A 210 -7.89 6.41 -3.79
C ARG A 210 -9.29 6.75 -3.34
N GLY A 211 -9.88 7.77 -3.98
CA GLY A 211 -11.30 8.04 -3.85
C GLY A 211 -12.08 6.75 -4.08
N VAL A 212 -13.15 6.56 -3.30
CA VAL A 212 -14.03 5.42 -3.52
C VAL A 212 -14.60 5.59 -4.92
N VAL A 213 -14.19 4.72 -5.84
CA VAL A 213 -14.75 4.71 -7.19
C VAL A 213 -16.22 4.40 -7.02
N GLU A 214 -17.08 5.34 -7.44
CA GLU A 214 -18.51 5.11 -7.37
C GLU A 214 -18.85 3.82 -8.13
N PRO A 215 -19.65 2.90 -7.58
CA PRO A 215 -20.00 1.68 -8.27
C PRO A 215 -20.82 2.00 -9.52
N TYR A 216 -20.67 1.18 -10.56
CA TYR A 216 -21.52 1.26 -11.74
C TYR A 216 -22.95 0.85 -11.38
N VAL A 217 -23.92 1.67 -11.77
CA VAL A 217 -25.35 1.38 -11.53
C VAL A 217 -25.95 0.59 -12.70
N LYS A 218 -27.19 0.13 -12.52
CA LYS A 218 -27.87 -0.74 -13.49
C LYS A 218 -27.92 -0.10 -14.88
N ASP A 219 -28.34 1.15 -14.97
CA ASP A 219 -28.48 1.88 -16.24
C ASP A 219 -27.13 2.03 -16.97
N GLU A 220 -26.06 2.32 -16.24
CA GLU A 220 -24.70 2.38 -16.79
C GLU A 220 -24.25 1.03 -17.34
N ARG A 221 -24.54 -0.06 -16.63
CA ARG A 221 -24.16 -1.42 -17.07
C ARG A 221 -25.00 -1.92 -18.25
N GLU A 222 -26.27 -1.55 -18.31
CA GLU A 222 -27.13 -1.80 -19.46
C GLU A 222 -26.60 -1.08 -20.70
N TRP A 223 -26.19 0.18 -20.54
CA TRP A 223 -25.56 0.93 -21.61
C TRP A 223 -24.24 0.29 -22.04
N ILE A 224 -23.38 -0.11 -21.09
CA ILE A 224 -22.12 -0.81 -21.39
C ILE A 224 -22.44 -2.06 -22.23
N LEU A 225 -23.36 -2.91 -21.77
CA LEU A 225 -23.72 -4.13 -22.48
C LEU A 225 -24.20 -3.84 -23.91
N ALA A 226 -25.03 -2.82 -24.11
CA ALA A 226 -25.57 -2.46 -25.42
C ALA A 226 -24.51 -1.95 -26.41
N HIS A 227 -23.36 -1.49 -25.92
CA HIS A 227 -22.27 -0.92 -26.72
C HIS A 227 -21.02 -1.82 -26.79
N LEU A 228 -21.15 -3.07 -26.34
CA LEU A 228 -20.15 -4.11 -26.52
C LEU A 228 -20.59 -5.10 -27.61
N THR A 229 -19.63 -5.63 -28.35
CA THR A 229 -19.78 -6.75 -29.28
C THR A 229 -18.77 -7.82 -28.85
N ASP A 230 -19.26 -9.01 -28.50
CA ASP A 230 -18.43 -10.10 -27.96
C ASP A 230 -17.54 -9.67 -26.78
N GLY A 231 -18.10 -8.84 -25.89
CA GLY A 231 -17.39 -8.32 -24.71
C GLY A 231 -16.37 -7.22 -25.00
N LYS A 232 -16.31 -6.67 -26.23
CA LYS A 232 -15.37 -5.61 -26.61
C LYS A 232 -16.08 -4.38 -27.20
N PRO A 233 -15.57 -3.16 -26.99
CA PRO A 233 -16.15 -1.97 -27.61
C PRO A 233 -16.03 -1.98 -29.14
N THR A 234 -17.15 -1.83 -29.85
CA THR A 234 -17.21 -1.92 -31.33
C THR A 234 -16.35 -0.87 -32.03
N ASN A 235 -16.22 0.32 -31.45
CA ASN A 235 -15.54 1.48 -32.04
C ASN A 235 -14.21 1.84 -31.36
N GLY A 236 -13.66 0.89 -30.59
CA GLY A 236 -12.47 1.10 -29.77
C GLY A 236 -12.73 1.89 -28.49
N TRP A 237 -11.81 1.77 -27.54
CA TRP A 237 -11.99 2.27 -26.19
C TRP A 237 -12.15 3.79 -26.08
N LYS A 238 -11.37 4.57 -26.84
CA LYS A 238 -11.43 6.05 -26.76
C LYS A 238 -12.84 6.58 -27.09
N LYS A 239 -13.46 6.07 -28.17
CA LYS A 239 -14.82 6.48 -28.55
C LYS A 239 -15.86 5.97 -27.54
N PHE A 240 -15.66 4.77 -27.02
CA PHE A 240 -16.53 4.17 -26.00
C PHE A 240 -16.55 5.00 -24.71
N VAL A 241 -15.38 5.37 -24.18
CA VAL A 241 -15.25 6.20 -22.98
C VAL A 241 -15.92 7.57 -23.18
N ASN A 242 -15.65 8.24 -24.30
CA ASN A 242 -16.25 9.54 -24.60
C ASN A 242 -17.78 9.44 -24.73
N ALA A 243 -18.29 8.39 -25.37
CA ALA A 243 -19.73 8.18 -25.51
C ALA A 243 -20.39 7.86 -24.16
N PHE A 244 -19.73 7.07 -23.30
CA PHE A 244 -20.18 6.77 -21.96
C PHE A 244 -20.27 8.04 -21.10
N ASN A 245 -19.21 8.84 -21.06
CA ASN A 245 -19.18 10.07 -20.25
C ASN A 245 -20.20 11.09 -20.77
N ARG A 246 -20.36 11.24 -22.08
CA ARG A 246 -21.43 12.07 -22.65
C ARG A 246 -22.83 11.62 -22.20
N GLU A 247 -23.03 10.32 -21.99
CA GLU A 247 -24.32 9.79 -21.56
C GLU A 247 -24.56 9.91 -20.05
N PHE A 248 -23.53 9.84 -19.20
CA PHE A 248 -23.73 9.70 -17.76
C PHE A 248 -23.09 10.81 -16.91
N GLU A 249 -21.95 11.36 -17.31
CA GLU A 249 -21.21 12.34 -16.52
C GLU A 249 -22.10 13.54 -16.13
N GLY A 250 -22.08 13.89 -14.84
CA GLY A 250 -22.86 15.00 -14.30
C GLY A 250 -24.36 14.74 -14.17
N LYS A 251 -24.89 13.64 -14.71
CA LYS A 251 -26.31 13.29 -14.56
C LYS A 251 -26.57 12.63 -13.21
N THR A 252 -27.78 12.79 -12.67
CA THR A 252 -28.24 12.05 -11.48
C THR A 252 -29.17 10.94 -11.94
N LEU A 253 -28.77 9.68 -11.72
CA LEU A 253 -29.55 8.51 -12.11
C LEU A 253 -30.46 8.05 -10.97
N ASN A 254 -31.51 7.30 -11.31
CA ASN A 254 -32.44 6.75 -10.32
C ASN A 254 -31.70 5.85 -9.31
N GLY A 255 -31.86 6.12 -8.02
CA GLY A 255 -31.18 5.39 -6.95
C GLY A 255 -29.76 5.84 -6.64
N CYS A 256 -29.25 6.91 -7.29
CA CYS A 256 -28.00 7.56 -6.93
C CYS A 256 -28.26 8.80 -6.06
N SER A 257 -27.47 8.99 -5.00
CA SER A 257 -27.51 10.19 -4.16
C SER A 257 -26.66 11.35 -4.71
N ALA A 258 -25.74 11.07 -5.64
CA ALA A 258 -24.81 12.02 -6.24
C ALA A 258 -24.86 11.97 -7.77
N THR A 259 -24.37 13.03 -8.40
CA THR A 259 -24.14 13.08 -9.85
C THR A 259 -23.09 12.05 -10.25
N ARG A 260 -23.24 11.43 -11.42
CA ARG A 260 -22.27 10.42 -11.86
C ARG A 260 -20.94 11.10 -12.20
N PRO A 261 -19.80 10.53 -11.73
CA PRO A 261 -18.49 11.07 -12.05
C PRO A 261 -18.10 10.72 -13.49
N GLU A 262 -17.16 11.49 -14.03
CA GLU A 262 -16.44 11.10 -15.24
C GLU A 262 -15.76 9.73 -15.02
N ARG A 263 -15.87 8.83 -16.00
CA ARG A 263 -15.17 7.54 -15.97
C ARG A 263 -13.94 7.59 -16.86
N SER A 264 -12.82 7.18 -16.30
CA SER A 264 -11.58 7.00 -17.05
C SER A 264 -11.61 5.71 -17.88
N HIS A 265 -10.72 5.64 -18.87
CA HIS A 265 -10.42 4.44 -19.63
C HIS A 265 -10.18 3.22 -18.72
N SER A 266 -9.28 3.35 -17.74
CA SER A 266 -8.95 2.26 -16.81
C SER A 266 -10.16 1.79 -15.97
N SER A 267 -11.07 2.69 -15.62
CA SER A 267 -12.28 2.34 -14.85
C SER A 267 -13.21 1.47 -15.67
N LEU A 268 -13.51 1.88 -16.91
CA LEU A 268 -14.40 1.14 -17.80
C LEU A 268 -13.79 -0.18 -18.27
N THR A 269 -12.49 -0.21 -18.58
CA THR A 269 -11.79 -1.45 -18.93
C THR A 269 -11.90 -2.48 -17.81
N LYS A 270 -11.65 -2.07 -16.55
CA LYS A 270 -11.76 -2.99 -15.41
C LYS A 270 -13.17 -3.49 -15.16
N GLU A 271 -14.19 -2.67 -15.40
CA GLU A 271 -15.59 -3.12 -15.28
C GLU A 271 -15.91 -4.19 -16.34
N VAL A 272 -15.52 -3.94 -17.59
CA VAL A 272 -15.75 -4.88 -18.70
C VAL A 272 -14.94 -6.16 -18.51
N GLU A 273 -13.69 -6.09 -18.09
CA GLU A 273 -12.86 -7.28 -17.82
C GLU A 273 -13.42 -8.10 -16.65
N ARG A 274 -13.78 -7.45 -15.54
CA ARG A 274 -14.33 -8.13 -14.36
C ARG A 274 -15.60 -8.90 -14.67
N PHE A 275 -16.44 -8.38 -15.58
CA PHE A 275 -17.73 -8.96 -15.92
C PHE A 275 -17.82 -9.44 -17.37
N GLY A 276 -16.68 -9.69 -18.02
CA GLY A 276 -16.61 -10.02 -19.46
C GLY A 276 -17.43 -11.23 -19.85
N ASP A 277 -17.44 -12.25 -18.99
CA ASP A 277 -18.27 -13.46 -19.15
C ASP A 277 -19.77 -13.20 -19.08
N MET A 278 -20.20 -12.19 -18.31
CA MET A 278 -21.61 -11.83 -18.21
C MET A 278 -22.01 -10.98 -19.42
N TYR A 279 -21.18 -9.98 -19.78
CA TYR A 279 -21.44 -9.13 -20.92
C TYR A 279 -21.44 -9.89 -22.24
N SER A 280 -20.51 -10.83 -22.45
CA SER A 280 -20.50 -11.70 -23.63
C SER A 280 -21.74 -12.60 -23.74
N LYS A 281 -22.40 -12.90 -22.61
CA LYS A 281 -23.66 -13.67 -22.56
C LYS A 281 -24.92 -12.78 -22.61
N GLY A 282 -24.77 -11.47 -22.76
CA GLY A 282 -25.92 -10.55 -22.75
C GLY A 282 -26.52 -10.31 -21.37
N VAL A 283 -25.78 -10.58 -20.29
CA VAL A 283 -26.26 -10.49 -18.91
C VAL A 283 -25.70 -9.25 -18.22
N VAL A 284 -26.57 -8.46 -17.59
CA VAL A 284 -26.19 -7.28 -16.81
C VAL A 284 -25.76 -7.68 -15.39
N PRO A 285 -24.54 -7.36 -14.95
CA PRO A 285 -24.08 -7.65 -13.60
C PRO A 285 -24.91 -6.96 -12.52
N LYS A 286 -25.28 -7.70 -11.47
CA LYS A 286 -26.01 -7.15 -10.31
C LYS A 286 -25.10 -6.20 -9.52
N THR A 287 -25.65 -5.06 -9.12
CA THR A 287 -24.97 -4.15 -8.21
C THR A 287 -24.91 -4.78 -6.83
N VAL A 288 -23.69 -5.05 -6.36
CA VAL A 288 -23.48 -5.44 -4.96
C VAL A 288 -23.61 -4.15 -4.16
N SER A 289 -24.76 -3.96 -3.53
CA SER A 289 -25.04 -2.89 -2.57
C SER A 289 -24.25 -3.09 -1.29
#